data_AF-A0A1J6KNP0-F1
#
_entry.id   AF-A0A1J6KNP0-F1
#
_cell.length_a   1.000
_cell.length_b   1.000
_cell.length_c   1.000
_cell.angle_alpha   90.00
_cell.angle_beta   90.00
_cell.angle_gamma   90.00
#
_symmetry.space_group_name_H-M   'P 1'
#
loop_
_entity.id
_entity.type
_entity.pdbx_description
1 polymer ?
#
loop_
_entity_poly.entity_id
_entity_poly.type
_entity_poly.pdbx_seq_one_letter_code
_entity_poly.pdbx_strand_id
1 'polypeptide(L)'
;MFARVPLSHLPEPVYKTSVDWINQRSYESLGSFVLWALDSIVVDLATQLGGSKGSKKGGQQTSSKSQVAMFLVLAMVLRRKPDVLINVLPTLRESPKYQGQDKLSVIAWMIVQACQGDLCVGLYLWAHHTLPLIGGKSGSNPQTRDLILQLVERILSAPKARTILVNGAVRKGERLMPPSSLDLLLRVTFPAPSARVKATERFEAVYPILKEVAFAGSPGSKAMKQVSQQILLLAVKAVAEASHDSRSIHGMIVKNLVGIGAANIFKLRIRHCDSVRRCVHSPCNPPQ
;
A
#
# COMPACT_ATOMS: atom_id res chain seq x y z
N MET A 1 -9.71 -4.22 -14.07
CA MET A 1 -9.09 -5.18 -15.00
C MET A 1 -7.98 -5.95 -14.29
N PHE A 2 -8.32 -6.88 -13.39
CA PHE A 2 -7.33 -7.79 -12.79
C PHE A 2 -7.91 -9.20 -12.91
N ALA A 3 -7.42 -9.94 -13.90
CA ALA A 3 -7.88 -11.30 -14.17
C ALA A 3 -7.78 -12.14 -12.88
N ARG A 4 -8.88 -12.83 -12.53
CA ARG A 4 -8.81 -13.90 -11.54
C ARG A 4 -7.89 -14.96 -12.13
N VAL A 5 -6.75 -15.19 -11.48
CA VAL A 5 -5.91 -16.34 -11.83
C VAL A 5 -6.75 -17.59 -11.58
N PRO A 6 -6.92 -18.46 -12.56
CA PRO A 6 -7.77 -19.63 -12.43
C PRO A 6 -7.11 -20.74 -11.60
N LEU A 7 -6.67 -20.41 -10.37
CA LEU A 7 -6.24 -21.44 -9.41
C LEU A 7 -7.37 -22.44 -9.16
N SER A 8 -8.63 -22.06 -9.37
CA SER A 8 -9.81 -22.94 -9.32
C SER A 8 -9.83 -24.05 -10.36
N HIS A 9 -8.97 -24.01 -11.38
CA HIS A 9 -8.83 -25.10 -12.36
C HIS A 9 -7.69 -26.05 -12.04
N LEU A 10 -6.91 -25.80 -10.98
CA LEU A 10 -5.93 -26.76 -10.50
C LEU A 10 -6.60 -27.86 -9.70
N PRO A 11 -6.24 -29.14 -9.91
CA PRO A 11 -6.63 -30.21 -9.00
C PRO A 11 -6.16 -29.89 -7.58
N GLU A 12 -7.06 -30.01 -6.60
CA GLU A 12 -6.78 -29.73 -5.19
C GLU A 12 -5.50 -30.41 -4.65
N PRO A 13 -5.22 -31.70 -4.97
CA PRO A 13 -3.99 -32.34 -4.51
C PRO A 13 -2.70 -31.66 -5.03
N VAL A 14 -2.74 -31.16 -6.28
CA VAL A 14 -1.62 -30.46 -6.91
C VAL A 14 -1.42 -29.10 -6.26
N TYR A 15 -2.52 -28.36 -6.04
CA TYR A 15 -2.48 -27.07 -5.35
C TYR A 15 -1.91 -27.20 -3.94
N LYS A 16 -2.44 -28.16 -3.15
CA LYS A 16 -1.99 -28.41 -1.78
C LYS A 16 -0.51 -28.78 -1.72
N THR A 17 -0.08 -29.76 -2.52
CA THR A 17 1.33 -30.18 -2.57
C THR A 17 2.26 -29.02 -2.94
N SER A 18 1.85 -28.19 -3.90
CA SER A 18 2.62 -27.01 -4.30
C SER A 18 2.73 -25.98 -3.17
N VAL A 19 1.62 -25.71 -2.48
CA VAL A 19 1.59 -24.78 -1.33
C VAL A 19 2.44 -25.29 -0.18
N ASP A 20 2.41 -26.58 0.12
CA ASP A 20 3.22 -27.20 1.16
C ASP A 20 4.72 -27.09 0.83
N TRP A 21 5.10 -27.30 -0.43
CA TRP A 21 6.46 -27.07 -0.87
C TRP A 21 6.88 -25.60 -0.75
N ILE A 22 6.02 -24.65 -1.15
CA ILE A 22 6.28 -23.20 -1.00
C ILE A 22 6.49 -22.82 0.48
N ASN A 23 5.74 -23.43 1.39
CA ASN A 23 5.85 -23.16 2.82
C ASN A 23 7.22 -23.52 3.38
N GLN A 24 7.87 -24.53 2.83
CA GLN A 24 9.21 -24.98 3.26
C GLN A 24 10.33 -24.08 2.74
N ARG A 25 10.08 -23.21 1.76
CA ARG A 25 11.12 -22.33 1.18
C ARG A 25 11.35 -21.08 2.01
N SER A 26 12.61 -20.62 2.05
CA SER A 26 13.00 -19.37 2.71
C SER A 26 12.42 -18.16 1.96
N TYR A 27 12.27 -17.03 2.67
CA TYR A 27 11.81 -15.78 2.05
C TYR A 27 12.81 -15.26 0.99
N GLU A 28 14.11 -15.50 1.19
CA GLU A 28 15.14 -15.11 0.23
C GLU A 28 15.01 -15.88 -1.08
N SER A 29 14.93 -17.22 -1.03
CA SER A 29 14.78 -18.04 -2.24
C SER A 29 13.49 -17.73 -2.99
N LEU A 30 12.40 -17.49 -2.26
CA LEU A 30 11.14 -17.05 -2.87
C LEU A 30 11.25 -15.64 -3.47
N GLY A 31 12.02 -14.73 -2.84
CA GLY A 31 12.30 -13.41 -3.37
C GLY A 31 13.08 -13.47 -4.69
N SER A 32 14.14 -14.27 -4.75
CA SER A 32 14.89 -14.53 -5.98
C SER A 32 14.00 -15.12 -7.06
N PHE A 33 13.14 -16.08 -6.70
CA PHE A 33 12.16 -16.65 -7.64
C PHE A 33 11.19 -15.60 -8.17
N VAL A 34 10.64 -14.73 -7.31
CA VAL A 34 9.72 -13.65 -7.71
C VAL A 34 10.38 -12.69 -8.69
N LEU A 35 11.63 -12.28 -8.43
CA LEU A 35 12.38 -11.39 -9.32
C LEU A 35 12.69 -12.06 -10.66
N TRP A 36 13.14 -13.31 -10.64
CA TRP A 36 13.39 -14.10 -11.86
C TRP A 36 12.11 -14.28 -12.69
N ALA A 37 11.00 -14.58 -12.04
CA ALA A 37 9.71 -14.72 -12.69
C ALA A 37 9.25 -13.39 -13.31
N LEU A 38 9.42 -12.28 -12.59
CA LEU A 38 9.10 -10.96 -13.10
C LEU A 38 9.98 -10.58 -14.29
N ASP A 39 11.30 -10.83 -14.23
CA ASP A 39 12.21 -10.58 -15.35
C ASP A 39 11.78 -11.37 -16.59
N SER A 40 11.43 -12.65 -16.41
CA SER A 40 10.94 -13.52 -17.48
C SER A 40 9.65 -13.00 -18.11
N ILE A 41 8.70 -12.55 -17.27
CA ILE A 41 7.43 -11.97 -17.72
C ILE A 41 7.69 -10.65 -18.48
N VAL A 42 8.56 -9.79 -17.98
CA VAL A 42 8.86 -8.49 -18.61
C VAL A 42 9.55 -8.69 -19.97
N VAL A 43 10.48 -9.64 -20.07
CA VAL A 43 11.11 -10.00 -21.35
C VAL A 43 10.06 -10.48 -22.35
N ASP A 44 9.14 -11.35 -21.94
CA ASP A 44 8.07 -11.85 -22.81
C ASP A 44 7.07 -10.75 -23.21
N LEU A 45 6.71 -9.84 -22.31
CA LEU A 45 5.88 -8.68 -22.68
C LEU A 45 6.57 -7.80 -23.74
N ALA A 46 7.88 -7.60 -23.62
CA ALA A 46 8.64 -6.81 -24.59
C ALA A 46 8.68 -7.49 -25.98
N THR A 47 8.79 -8.81 -26.05
CA THR A 47 8.74 -9.55 -27.33
C THR A 47 7.35 -9.51 -27.96
N GLN A 48 6.28 -9.57 -27.16
CA GLN A 48 4.90 -9.47 -27.64
C GLN A 48 4.57 -8.05 -28.17
N LEU A 49 5.03 -7.00 -27.51
CA LEU A 49 4.80 -5.60 -27.92
C LEU A 49 5.66 -5.18 -29.13
N GLY A 50 6.85 -5.75 -29.30
CA GLY A 50 7.76 -5.48 -30.42
C GLY A 50 7.43 -6.24 -31.71
N GLY A 51 6.52 -7.21 -31.68
CA GLY A 51 6.28 -8.18 -32.77
C GLY A 51 5.31 -7.77 -33.87
N SER A 52 4.75 -6.55 -33.88
CA SER A 52 3.70 -6.17 -34.84
C SER A 52 4.19 -5.60 -36.19
N LYS A 53 5.48 -5.68 -36.53
CA LYS A 53 5.97 -5.37 -37.89
C LYS A 53 7.13 -6.28 -38.29
N GLY A 54 6.86 -7.19 -39.22
CA GLY A 54 7.90 -7.89 -40.00
C GLY A 54 8.20 -9.31 -39.56
N SER A 55 7.89 -10.26 -40.44
CA SER A 55 8.15 -11.69 -40.31
C SER A 55 9.65 -12.06 -40.38
N LYS A 56 10.01 -13.18 -39.75
CA LYS A 56 11.24 -14.02 -39.81
C LYS A 56 12.52 -13.56 -39.08
N LYS A 57 12.79 -14.16 -37.91
CA LYS A 57 13.81 -15.25 -37.71
C LYS A 57 13.87 -15.70 -36.24
N GLY A 58 14.19 -16.98 -36.05
CA GLY A 58 14.09 -17.74 -34.82
C GLY A 58 14.67 -17.08 -33.56
N GLY A 59 13.80 -16.88 -32.59
CA GLY A 59 14.10 -16.70 -31.18
C GLY A 59 12.96 -17.39 -30.42
N GLN A 60 13.30 -18.30 -29.52
CA GLN A 60 12.37 -19.21 -28.83
C GLN A 60 11.20 -18.44 -28.18
N GLN A 61 10.07 -18.40 -28.88
CA GLN A 61 8.81 -17.91 -28.36
C GLN A 61 8.45 -18.82 -27.19
N THR A 62 8.38 -18.26 -25.97
CA THR A 62 7.89 -19.05 -24.84
C THR A 62 6.46 -19.48 -25.20
N SER A 63 6.19 -20.79 -25.17
CA SER A 63 4.86 -21.30 -25.47
C SER A 63 3.86 -20.61 -24.53
N SER A 64 2.70 -20.17 -25.03
CA SER A 64 1.65 -19.52 -24.21
C SER A 64 1.30 -20.34 -22.94
N LYS A 65 1.51 -21.66 -22.96
CA LYS A 65 1.37 -22.56 -21.82
C LYS A 65 2.39 -22.30 -20.69
N SER A 66 3.66 -22.00 -21.00
CA SER A 66 4.68 -21.70 -19.98
C SER A 66 4.45 -20.36 -19.30
N GLN A 67 3.92 -19.37 -20.01
CA GLN A 67 3.61 -18.05 -19.43
C GLN A 67 2.47 -18.14 -18.41
N VAL A 68 1.39 -18.89 -18.73
CA VAL A 68 0.29 -19.14 -17.79
C VAL A 68 0.78 -19.87 -16.54
N ALA A 69 1.65 -20.87 -16.70
CA ALA A 69 2.24 -21.58 -15.57
C ALA A 69 3.07 -20.65 -14.67
N MET A 70 3.81 -19.69 -15.25
CA MET A 70 4.56 -18.69 -14.48
C MET A 70 3.65 -17.80 -13.64
N PHE A 71 2.59 -17.23 -14.23
CA PHE A 71 1.61 -16.43 -13.49
C PHE A 71 0.91 -17.25 -12.40
N LEU A 72 0.65 -18.53 -12.66
CA LEU A 72 0.04 -19.45 -11.71
C LEU A 72 0.93 -19.67 -10.49
N VAL A 73 2.20 -20.07 -10.69
CA VAL A 73 3.16 -20.30 -9.61
C VAL A 73 3.44 -19.02 -8.84
N LEU A 74 3.61 -17.90 -9.54
CA LEU A 74 3.80 -16.59 -8.91
C LEU A 74 2.60 -16.20 -8.05
N ALA A 75 1.37 -16.45 -8.52
CA ALA A 75 0.17 -16.22 -7.71
C ALA A 75 0.12 -17.12 -6.47
N MET A 76 0.51 -18.39 -6.57
CA MET A 76 0.58 -19.30 -5.41
C MET A 76 1.58 -18.79 -4.36
N VAL A 77 2.77 -18.38 -4.79
CA VAL A 77 3.80 -17.82 -3.90
C VAL A 77 3.30 -16.56 -3.20
N LEU A 78 2.76 -15.60 -3.96
CA LEU A 78 2.32 -14.31 -3.42
C LEU A 78 1.09 -14.42 -2.52
N ARG A 79 0.17 -15.35 -2.80
CA ARG A 79 -0.97 -15.62 -1.92
C ARG A 79 -0.54 -16.34 -0.64
N ARG A 80 0.50 -17.18 -0.70
CA ARG A 80 0.90 -17.97 0.46
C ARG A 80 1.87 -17.25 1.39
N LYS A 81 2.83 -16.51 0.82
CA LYS A 81 3.83 -15.73 1.54
C LYS A 81 3.90 -14.31 0.97
N PRO A 82 2.87 -13.48 1.22
CA PRO A 82 2.78 -12.13 0.66
C PRO A 82 3.95 -11.22 1.08
N ASP A 83 4.56 -11.43 2.25
CA ASP A 83 5.74 -10.68 2.70
C ASP A 83 6.95 -10.82 1.75
N VAL A 84 7.03 -11.86 0.92
CA VAL A 84 8.08 -11.97 -0.12
C VAL A 84 8.06 -10.73 -1.02
N LEU A 85 6.87 -10.21 -1.33
CA LEU A 85 6.73 -9.02 -2.18
C LEU A 85 7.22 -7.74 -1.48
N ILE A 86 7.15 -7.68 -0.15
CA ILE A 86 7.74 -6.59 0.65
C ILE A 86 9.27 -6.65 0.55
N ASN A 87 9.86 -7.84 0.64
CA ASN A 87 11.32 -8.00 0.60
C ASN A 87 11.92 -7.60 -0.76
N VAL A 88 11.20 -7.85 -1.87
CA VAL A 88 11.65 -7.46 -3.22
C VAL A 88 11.30 -6.02 -3.58
N LEU A 89 10.46 -5.34 -2.78
CA LEU A 89 9.98 -3.99 -3.06
C LEU A 89 11.11 -2.96 -3.29
N PRO A 90 12.20 -2.92 -2.51
CA PRO A 90 13.32 -1.99 -2.76
C PRO A 90 13.89 -2.16 -4.17
N THR A 91 14.10 -3.40 -4.61
CA THR A 91 14.58 -3.72 -5.96
C THR A 91 13.61 -3.26 -7.04
N LEU A 92 12.29 -3.39 -6.81
CA LEU A 92 11.27 -2.90 -7.74
C LEU A 92 11.28 -1.36 -7.88
N ARG A 93 11.63 -0.64 -6.81
CA ARG A 93 11.67 0.83 -6.81
C ARG A 93 12.94 1.39 -7.43
N GLU A 94 14.08 0.79 -7.09
CA GLU A 94 15.40 1.30 -7.46
C GLU A 94 15.80 0.92 -8.88
N SER A 95 15.36 -0.25 -9.36
CA SER A 95 15.77 -0.72 -10.67
C SER A 95 14.92 -0.11 -11.80
N PRO A 96 15.53 0.61 -12.77
CA PRO A 96 14.81 1.17 -13.91
C PRO A 96 14.19 0.07 -14.79
N LYS A 97 14.68 -1.17 -14.68
CA LYS A 97 14.13 -2.32 -15.43
C LYS A 97 12.67 -2.60 -15.09
N TYR A 98 12.20 -2.20 -13.90
CA TYR A 98 10.81 -2.38 -13.47
C TYR A 98 9.94 -1.13 -13.62
N GLN A 99 10.49 -0.04 -14.18
CA GLN A 99 9.76 1.20 -14.41
C GLN A 99 9.11 1.21 -15.81
N GLY A 100 7.84 1.58 -15.90
CA GLY A 100 7.05 1.64 -17.14
C GLY A 100 5.59 1.24 -16.92
N GLN A 101 4.69 1.60 -17.86
CA GLN A 101 3.24 1.30 -17.73
C GLN A 101 2.94 -0.20 -17.78
N ASP A 102 3.54 -0.93 -18.72
CA ASP A 102 3.30 -2.37 -18.89
C ASP A 102 3.74 -3.15 -17.65
N LYS A 103 4.90 -2.76 -17.10
CA LYS A 103 5.48 -3.34 -15.88
C LYS A 103 4.67 -2.96 -14.65
N LEU A 104 4.16 -1.73 -14.58
CA LEU A 104 3.26 -1.29 -13.51
C LEU A 104 2.00 -2.15 -13.48
N SER A 105 1.47 -2.54 -14.64
CA SER A 105 0.30 -3.44 -14.71
C SER A 105 0.60 -4.83 -14.15
N VAL A 106 1.80 -5.37 -14.40
CA VAL A 106 2.25 -6.65 -13.81
C VAL A 106 2.46 -6.51 -12.29
N ILE A 107 3.11 -5.44 -11.83
CA ILE A 107 3.30 -5.17 -10.39
C ILE A 107 1.96 -5.00 -9.68
N ALA A 108 1.02 -4.26 -10.28
CA ALA A 108 -0.33 -4.09 -9.78
C ALA A 108 -1.03 -5.46 -9.64
N TRP A 109 -0.92 -6.32 -10.65
CA TRP A 109 -1.44 -7.69 -10.56
C TRP A 109 -0.78 -8.51 -9.44
N MET A 110 0.54 -8.38 -9.22
CA MET A 110 1.25 -9.05 -8.13
C MET A 110 0.75 -8.58 -6.76
N ILE A 111 0.52 -7.28 -6.60
CA ILE A 111 -0.10 -6.72 -5.39
C ILE A 111 -1.47 -7.34 -5.16
N VAL A 112 -2.30 -7.47 -6.20
CA VAL A 112 -3.61 -8.16 -6.10
C VAL A 112 -3.49 -9.62 -5.67
N GLN A 113 -2.42 -10.33 -6.03
CA GLN A 113 -2.17 -11.67 -5.51
C GLN A 113 -1.77 -11.63 -4.03
N ALA A 114 -0.92 -10.70 -3.62
CA ALA A 114 -0.55 -10.52 -2.22
C ALA A 114 -1.77 -10.16 -1.35
N CYS A 115 -2.67 -9.29 -1.82
CA CYS A 115 -3.91 -8.93 -1.13
C CYS A 115 -4.81 -10.13 -0.81
N GLN A 116 -4.76 -11.18 -1.63
CA GLN A 116 -5.55 -12.39 -1.41
C GLN A 116 -4.96 -13.27 -0.30
N GLY A 117 -3.66 -13.15 -0.01
CA GLY A 117 -3.02 -13.81 1.12
C GLY A 117 -3.11 -12.98 2.40
N ASP A 118 -2.79 -11.69 2.30
CA ASP A 118 -2.80 -10.75 3.42
C ASP A 118 -3.17 -9.35 2.91
N LEU A 119 -4.34 -8.87 3.33
CA LEU A 119 -4.88 -7.57 2.92
C LEU A 119 -4.00 -6.40 3.37
N CYS A 120 -3.36 -6.52 4.54
CA CYS A 120 -2.47 -5.51 5.07
C CYS A 120 -1.21 -5.38 4.22
N VAL A 121 -0.64 -6.50 3.75
CA VAL A 121 0.50 -6.48 2.82
C VAL A 121 0.11 -5.81 1.51
N GLY A 122 -1.09 -6.11 0.99
CA GLY A 122 -1.65 -5.44 -0.16
C GLY A 122 -1.69 -3.92 -0.04
N LEU A 123 -2.28 -3.42 1.06
CA LEU A 123 -2.35 -1.98 1.31
C LEU A 123 -0.97 -1.35 1.55
N TYR A 124 -0.08 -2.04 2.25
CA TYR A 124 1.30 -1.60 2.45
C TYR A 124 1.99 -1.37 1.11
N LEU A 125 1.97 -2.36 0.21
CA LEU A 125 2.57 -2.24 -1.11
C LEU A 125 1.92 -1.12 -1.92
N TRP A 126 0.59 -0.97 -1.83
CA TRP A 126 -0.10 0.13 -2.49
C TRP A 126 0.40 1.50 -2.00
N ALA A 127 0.47 1.70 -0.69
CA ALA A 127 0.85 2.97 -0.06
C ALA A 127 2.34 3.31 -0.20
N HIS A 128 3.22 2.31 -0.21
CA HIS A 128 4.69 2.49 -0.27
C HIS A 128 5.25 2.47 -1.69
N HIS A 129 4.57 1.84 -2.65
CA HIS A 129 5.04 1.72 -4.03
C HIS A 129 4.16 2.49 -5.02
N THR A 130 2.87 2.17 -5.07
CA THR A 130 2.01 2.61 -6.18
C THR A 130 1.48 4.03 -5.99
N LEU A 131 1.03 4.39 -4.78
CA LEU A 131 0.52 5.74 -4.51
C LEU A 131 1.58 6.83 -4.76
N PRO A 132 2.86 6.67 -4.35
CA PRO A 132 3.91 7.62 -4.67
C PRO A 132 4.09 7.92 -6.16
N LEU A 133 3.68 7.01 -7.06
CA LEU A 133 3.73 7.26 -8.50
C LEU A 133 2.80 8.39 -8.95
N ILE A 134 1.75 8.69 -8.17
CA ILE A 134 0.86 9.84 -8.43
C ILE A 134 1.58 11.17 -8.17
N GLY A 135 2.51 11.20 -7.21
CA GLY A 135 3.29 12.40 -6.90
C GLY A 135 4.43 12.67 -7.88
N GLY A 136 4.75 11.70 -8.75
CA GLY A 136 5.84 11.78 -9.72
C GLY A 136 5.40 12.14 -11.14
N LYS A 137 6.34 12.06 -12.08
CA LYS A 137 6.12 12.34 -13.52
C LYS A 137 4.96 11.54 -14.13
N SER A 138 4.76 10.31 -13.65
CA SER A 138 3.69 9.41 -14.13
C SER A 138 2.30 9.75 -13.58
N GLY A 139 2.21 10.62 -12.58
CA GLY A 139 0.94 10.97 -11.95
C GLY A 139 -0.02 11.71 -12.86
N SER A 140 0.47 12.40 -13.91
CA SER A 140 -0.38 13.03 -14.92
C SER A 140 -1.09 12.02 -15.83
N ASN A 141 -0.62 10.78 -15.91
CA ASN A 141 -1.20 9.75 -16.76
C ASN A 141 -2.55 9.25 -16.17
N PRO A 142 -3.68 9.41 -16.89
CA PRO A 142 -4.99 8.93 -16.44
C PRO A 142 -5.04 7.42 -16.20
N GLN A 143 -4.35 6.62 -17.01
CA GLN A 143 -4.32 5.16 -16.88
C GLN A 143 -3.59 4.71 -15.61
N THR A 144 -2.47 5.36 -15.29
CA THR A 144 -1.73 5.11 -14.04
C THR A 144 -2.61 5.43 -12.83
N ARG A 145 -3.27 6.60 -12.84
CA ARG A 145 -4.19 7.01 -11.77
C ARG A 145 -5.34 6.03 -11.61
N ASP A 146 -5.95 5.64 -12.72
CA ASP A 146 -7.05 4.67 -12.72
C ASP A 146 -6.62 3.31 -12.16
N LEU A 147 -5.44 2.79 -12.56
CA LEU A 147 -4.90 1.54 -12.05
C LEU A 147 -4.65 1.59 -10.53
N ILE A 148 -4.06 2.69 -10.04
CA ILE A 148 -3.80 2.89 -8.61
C ILE A 148 -5.12 2.94 -7.83
N LEU A 149 -6.14 3.62 -8.35
CA LEU A 149 -7.48 3.65 -7.74
C LEU A 149 -8.15 2.27 -7.76
N GLN A 150 -8.12 1.55 -8.89
CA GLN A 150 -8.69 0.21 -9.01
C GLN A 150 -8.08 -0.77 -8.00
N LEU A 151 -6.77 -0.64 -7.72
CA LEU A 151 -6.10 -1.46 -6.71
C LEU A 151 -6.67 -1.22 -5.31
N VAL A 152 -6.72 0.04 -4.86
CA VAL A 152 -7.16 0.35 -3.51
C VAL A 152 -8.65 0.12 -3.32
N GLU A 153 -9.48 0.42 -4.31
CA GLU A 153 -10.90 0.10 -4.29
C GLU A 153 -11.13 -1.40 -4.13
N ARG A 154 -10.35 -2.22 -4.83
CA ARG A 154 -10.42 -3.68 -4.68
C ARG A 154 -10.01 -4.15 -3.29
N ILE A 155 -8.96 -3.55 -2.72
CA ILE A 155 -8.52 -3.83 -1.34
C ILE A 155 -9.64 -3.49 -0.35
N LEU A 156 -10.24 -2.30 -0.49
CA LEU A 156 -11.29 -1.83 0.41
C LEU A 156 -12.63 -2.53 0.21
N SER A 157 -12.87 -3.09 -0.98
CA SER A 157 -14.06 -3.91 -1.28
C SER A 157 -13.98 -5.32 -0.70
N ALA A 158 -12.84 -5.72 -0.12
CA ALA A 158 -12.71 -7.05 0.49
C ALA A 158 -13.62 -7.18 1.74
N PRO A 159 -14.18 -8.37 2.01
CA PRO A 159 -14.99 -8.59 3.20
C PRO A 159 -14.22 -8.23 4.47
N LYS A 160 -14.83 -7.42 5.35
CA LYS A 160 -14.21 -6.94 6.60
C LYS A 160 -12.91 -6.13 6.41
N ALA A 161 -12.67 -5.58 5.21
CA ALA A 161 -11.44 -4.84 4.90
C ALA A 161 -11.10 -3.77 5.94
N ARG A 162 -12.08 -2.91 6.28
CA ARG A 162 -11.89 -1.85 7.28
C ARG A 162 -11.38 -2.39 8.61
N THR A 163 -12.04 -3.40 9.17
CA THR A 163 -11.66 -4.00 10.46
C THR A 163 -10.26 -4.63 10.41
N ILE A 164 -9.96 -5.37 9.34
CA ILE A 164 -8.66 -6.03 9.15
C ILE A 164 -7.54 -4.98 9.08
N LEU A 165 -7.73 -3.95 8.25
CA LEU A 165 -6.71 -2.92 7.99
C LEU A 165 -6.48 -2.01 9.19
N VAL A 166 -7.53 -1.64 9.93
CA VAL A 166 -7.42 -0.82 11.15
C VAL A 166 -6.71 -1.60 12.26
N ASN A 167 -7.05 -2.87 12.44
CA ASN A 167 -6.37 -3.72 13.43
C ASN A 167 -4.92 -4.02 13.03
N GLY A 168 -4.64 -4.12 11.73
CA GLY A 168 -3.30 -4.36 11.16
C GLY A 168 -2.51 -3.10 10.81
N ALA A 169 -2.94 -1.91 11.26
CA ALA A 169 -2.40 -0.61 10.84
C ALA A 169 -0.89 -0.43 11.08
N VAL A 170 -0.33 -1.19 12.03
CA VAL A 170 1.11 -1.28 12.29
C VAL A 170 1.56 -2.73 12.12
N ARG A 171 2.47 -2.97 11.18
CA ARG A 171 3.07 -4.27 10.89
C ARG A 171 4.57 -4.20 11.11
N LYS A 172 5.13 -5.09 11.96
CA LYS A 172 6.58 -5.17 12.22
C LYS A 172 7.23 -3.82 12.59
N GLY A 173 6.48 -2.96 13.29
CA GLY A 173 6.92 -1.61 13.69
C GLY A 173 6.69 -0.52 12.64
N GLU A 174 6.37 -0.87 11.40
CA GLU A 174 6.06 0.07 10.32
C GLU A 174 4.56 0.24 10.11
N ARG A 175 4.15 1.40 9.59
CA ARG A 175 2.74 1.67 9.29
C ARG A 175 2.37 1.22 7.89
N LEU A 176 1.16 0.69 7.76
CA LEU A 176 0.57 0.41 6.45
C LEU A 176 0.46 1.67 5.60
N MET A 177 0.06 2.78 6.23
CA MET A 177 -0.03 4.09 5.60
C MET A 177 0.97 5.05 6.26
N PRO A 178 2.14 5.32 5.63
CA PRO A 178 3.11 6.27 6.18
C PRO A 178 2.62 7.72 6.03
N PRO A 179 3.11 8.68 6.85
CA PRO A 179 2.69 10.08 6.80
C PRO A 179 2.87 10.74 5.43
N SER A 180 3.96 10.45 4.73
CA SER A 180 4.22 10.98 3.37
C SER A 180 3.17 10.54 2.35
N SER A 181 2.73 9.28 2.43
CA SER A 181 1.68 8.74 1.57
C SER A 181 0.31 9.30 1.95
N LEU A 182 0.04 9.56 3.24
CA LEU A 182 -1.18 10.23 3.69
C LEU A 182 -1.25 11.68 3.21
N ASP A 183 -0.14 12.42 3.25
CA ASP A 183 -0.04 13.77 2.69
C ASP A 183 -0.33 13.78 1.19
N LEU A 184 0.28 12.85 0.44
CA LEU A 184 0.01 12.72 -0.99
C LEU A 184 -1.46 12.39 -1.24
N LEU A 185 -2.05 11.47 -0.46
CA LEU A 185 -3.47 11.14 -0.53
C LEU A 185 -4.35 12.37 -0.29
N LEU A 186 -4.04 13.18 0.72
CA LEU A 186 -4.76 14.43 1.00
C LEU A 186 -4.74 15.39 -0.19
N ARG A 187 -3.56 15.60 -0.79
CA ARG A 187 -3.41 16.50 -1.95
C ARG A 187 -4.19 16.05 -3.18
N VAL A 188 -4.24 14.74 -3.44
CA VAL A 188 -4.99 14.20 -4.60
C VAL A 188 -6.49 14.09 -4.34
N THR A 189 -6.90 13.99 -3.07
CA THR A 189 -8.31 13.94 -2.66
C THR A 189 -8.93 15.33 -2.66
N PHE A 190 -8.19 16.35 -2.23
CA PHE A 190 -8.68 17.73 -2.10
C PHE A 190 -7.84 18.72 -2.93
N PRO A 191 -7.76 18.59 -4.26
CA PRO A 191 -7.06 19.55 -5.10
C PRO A 191 -7.85 20.86 -5.22
N ALA A 192 -7.20 21.91 -5.75
CA ALA A 192 -7.86 23.16 -6.14
C ALA A 192 -9.09 22.88 -7.02
N PRO A 193 -10.19 23.67 -6.93
CA PRO A 193 -11.40 23.42 -7.72
C PRO A 193 -11.14 23.29 -9.22
N SER A 194 -10.20 24.08 -9.77
CA SER A 194 -9.78 24.03 -11.18
C SER A 194 -8.99 22.78 -11.57
N ALA A 195 -8.41 22.07 -10.59
CA ALA A 195 -7.63 20.85 -10.79
C ALA A 195 -8.40 19.57 -10.46
N ARG A 196 -9.70 19.70 -10.13
CA ARG A 196 -10.58 18.55 -9.89
C ARG A 196 -10.80 17.79 -11.20
N VAL A 197 -10.70 16.47 -11.12
CA VAL A 197 -10.93 15.55 -12.23
C VAL A 197 -11.86 14.44 -11.78
N LYS A 198 -12.41 13.64 -12.69
CA LYS A 198 -13.28 12.50 -12.36
C LYS A 198 -12.66 11.52 -11.35
N ALA A 199 -11.33 11.38 -11.36
CA ALA A 199 -10.60 10.54 -10.41
C ALA A 199 -10.65 11.08 -8.97
N THR A 200 -10.86 12.39 -8.77
CA THR A 200 -10.92 13.03 -7.45
C THR A 200 -12.06 12.46 -6.61
N GLU A 201 -13.25 12.26 -7.19
CA GLU A 201 -14.41 11.66 -6.48
C GLU A 201 -14.10 10.26 -5.95
N ARG A 202 -13.31 9.48 -6.70
CA ARG A 202 -12.89 8.13 -6.28
C ARG A 202 -11.89 8.19 -5.13
N PHE A 203 -10.98 9.16 -5.14
CA PHE A 203 -10.10 9.41 -3.99
C PHE A 203 -10.90 9.85 -2.76
N GLU A 204 -11.90 10.72 -2.92
CA GLU A 204 -12.80 11.15 -1.84
C GLU A 204 -13.55 9.95 -1.21
N ALA A 205 -13.96 8.97 -2.03
CA ALA A 205 -14.64 7.77 -1.54
C ALA A 205 -13.73 6.84 -0.71
N VAL A 206 -12.46 6.66 -1.09
CA VAL A 206 -11.53 5.77 -0.37
C VAL A 206 -10.83 6.45 0.82
N TYR A 207 -10.75 7.79 0.79
CA TYR A 207 -10.01 8.58 1.77
C TYR A 207 -10.42 8.33 3.23
N PRO A 208 -11.71 8.26 3.63
CA PRO A 208 -12.10 8.08 5.02
C PRO A 208 -11.51 6.82 5.68
N ILE A 209 -11.52 5.69 4.95
CA ILE A 209 -10.99 4.43 5.47
C ILE A 209 -9.47 4.47 5.54
N LEU A 210 -8.80 4.96 4.50
CA LEU A 210 -7.33 5.06 4.45
C LEU A 210 -6.78 6.01 5.52
N LYS A 211 -7.49 7.11 5.75
CA LYS A 211 -7.25 8.06 6.83
C LYS A 211 -7.33 7.35 8.18
N GLU A 212 -8.39 6.60 8.44
CA GLU A 212 -8.54 5.83 9.68
C GLU A 212 -7.39 4.84 9.88
N VAL A 213 -7.01 4.09 8.85
CA VAL A 213 -5.87 3.15 8.90
C VAL A 213 -4.56 3.89 9.21
N ALA A 214 -4.33 5.07 8.65
CA ALA A 214 -3.13 5.86 8.93
C ALA A 214 -3.01 6.28 10.40
N PHE A 215 -4.14 6.61 11.02
CA PHE A 215 -4.22 7.04 12.41
C PHE A 215 -4.43 5.90 13.41
N ALA A 216 -4.77 4.70 12.94
CA ALA A 216 -4.94 3.54 13.80
C ALA A 216 -3.61 3.11 14.45
N GLY A 217 -3.70 2.51 15.63
CA GLY A 217 -2.56 2.08 16.44
C GLY A 217 -2.78 2.34 17.92
N SER A 218 -1.94 1.72 18.76
CA SER A 218 -2.04 1.88 20.21
C SER A 218 -1.65 3.31 20.63
N PRO A 219 -2.55 4.03 21.34
CA PRO A 219 -2.24 5.36 21.84
C PRO A 219 -1.03 5.33 22.76
N GLY A 220 -0.07 6.25 22.55
CA GLY A 220 1.14 6.35 23.37
C GLY A 220 2.34 5.53 22.89
N SER A 221 2.17 4.68 21.87
CA SER A 221 3.29 3.96 21.24
C SER A 221 4.32 4.91 20.63
N LYS A 222 5.59 4.48 20.57
CA LYS A 222 6.69 5.24 19.93
C LYS A 222 6.33 5.62 18.48
N ALA A 223 5.76 4.67 17.74
CA ALA A 223 5.29 4.88 16.37
C ALA A 223 4.13 5.89 16.25
N MET A 224 3.27 6.00 17.27
CA MET A 224 2.23 7.04 17.30
C MET A 224 2.79 8.42 17.59
N LYS A 225 3.75 8.52 18.53
CA LYS A 225 4.42 9.80 18.84
C LYS A 225 5.15 10.38 17.63
N GLN A 226 5.93 9.56 16.93
CA GLN A 226 6.63 9.99 15.69
C GLN A 226 5.66 10.46 14.62
N VAL A 227 4.54 9.74 14.43
CA VAL A 227 3.53 10.13 13.43
C VAL A 227 2.83 11.42 13.82
N SER A 228 2.44 11.61 15.08
CA SER A 228 1.88 12.88 15.54
C SER A 228 2.85 14.05 15.30
N GLN A 229 4.16 13.84 15.51
CA GLN A 229 5.18 14.86 15.22
C GLN A 229 5.32 15.14 13.72
N GLN A 230 5.36 14.10 12.87
CA GLN A 230 5.46 14.30 11.42
C GLN A 230 4.21 14.95 10.83
N ILE A 231 3.03 14.58 11.30
CA ILE A 231 1.77 15.23 10.89
C ILE A 231 1.75 16.70 11.33
N LEU A 232 2.21 16.99 12.55
CA LEU A 232 2.33 18.37 13.02
C LEU A 232 3.27 19.18 12.13
N LEU A 233 4.43 18.62 11.78
CA LEU A 233 5.39 19.26 10.88
C LEU A 233 4.79 19.52 9.49
N LEU A 234 4.09 18.54 8.93
CA LEU A 234 3.39 18.69 7.65
C LEU A 234 2.32 19.79 7.72
N ALA A 235 1.54 19.83 8.80
CA ALA A 235 0.54 20.87 9.00
C ALA A 235 1.17 22.27 9.10
N VAL A 236 2.29 22.41 9.83
CA VAL A 236 3.03 23.69 9.94
C VAL A 236 3.58 24.11 8.58
N LYS A 237 4.20 23.19 7.83
CA LYS A 237 4.74 23.47 6.49
C LYS A 237 3.63 23.94 5.54
N ALA A 238 2.51 23.25 5.57
CA ALA A 238 1.38 23.59 4.72
C ALA A 238 0.86 25.02 5.07
N VAL A 239 0.77 25.37 6.36
CA VAL A 239 0.36 26.72 6.80
C VAL A 239 1.34 27.79 6.30
N ALA A 240 2.64 27.50 6.28
CA ALA A 240 3.66 28.43 5.77
C ALA A 240 3.60 28.62 4.24
N GLU A 241 3.14 27.61 3.49
CA GLU A 241 3.01 27.65 2.03
C GLU A 241 1.70 28.33 1.55
N ALA A 242 0.83 28.76 2.47
CA ALA A 242 -0.46 29.38 2.15
C ALA A 242 -0.31 30.87 1.77
N SER A 243 0.10 31.15 0.53
CA SER A 243 -0.03 32.47 -0.08
C SER A 243 -1.37 32.65 -0.82
N HIS A 244 -2.12 33.64 -0.31
CA HIS A 244 -3.31 34.38 -0.76
C HIS A 244 -4.54 33.78 -1.48
N ASP A 245 -4.56 32.55 -2.04
CA ASP A 245 -5.77 32.07 -2.78
C ASP A 245 -6.26 30.64 -2.46
N SER A 246 -5.69 30.00 -1.44
CA SER A 246 -5.97 28.58 -1.08
C SER A 246 -6.64 28.38 0.29
N ARG A 247 -7.27 29.42 0.86
CA ARG A 247 -7.78 29.44 2.25
C ARG A 247 -8.79 28.34 2.59
N SER A 248 -9.58 27.85 1.63
CA SER A 248 -10.62 26.83 1.89
C SER A 248 -10.07 25.40 2.05
N ILE A 249 -9.16 24.99 1.16
CA ILE A 249 -8.58 23.63 1.16
C ILE A 249 -7.58 23.49 2.30
N HIS A 250 -6.78 24.53 2.52
CA HIS A 250 -5.80 24.57 3.58
C HIS A 250 -6.47 24.54 4.97
N GLY A 251 -7.57 25.26 5.15
CA GLY A 251 -8.39 25.22 6.36
C GLY A 251 -9.01 23.84 6.63
N MET A 252 -9.34 23.08 5.58
CA MET A 252 -9.88 21.72 5.71
C MET A 252 -8.78 20.69 6.04
N ILE A 253 -7.58 20.83 5.47
CA ILE A 253 -6.40 20.03 5.81
C ILE A 253 -5.98 20.30 7.26
N VAL A 254 -5.88 21.57 7.66
CA VAL A 254 -5.57 21.97 9.04
C VAL A 254 -6.64 21.49 10.02
N LYS A 255 -7.95 21.67 9.74
CA LYS A 255 -9.02 21.15 10.61
C LYS A 255 -8.99 19.62 10.73
N ASN A 256 -8.75 18.90 9.64
CA ASN A 256 -8.66 17.43 9.66
C ASN A 256 -7.41 16.92 10.39
N LEU A 257 -6.25 17.54 10.20
CA LEU A 257 -5.00 17.12 10.84
C LEU A 257 -4.93 17.58 12.31
N VAL A 258 -5.32 18.83 12.60
CA VAL A 258 -5.33 19.40 13.96
C VAL A 258 -6.46 18.82 14.81
N GLY A 259 -7.66 18.61 14.28
CA GLY A 259 -8.77 18.00 15.04
C GLY A 259 -8.44 16.58 15.53
N ILE A 260 -7.67 15.83 14.74
CA ILE A 260 -7.29 14.43 15.04
C ILE A 260 -6.02 14.35 15.89
N GLY A 261 -5.06 15.25 15.64
CA GLY A 261 -3.92 15.46 16.53
C GLY A 261 -4.38 15.89 17.93
N ALA A 262 -5.28 16.87 18.02
CA ALA A 262 -5.83 17.36 19.27
C ALA A 262 -6.65 16.30 20.01
N ALA A 263 -7.52 15.53 19.35
CA ALA A 263 -8.31 14.47 19.98
C ALA A 263 -7.44 13.34 20.56
N ASN A 264 -6.36 12.96 19.87
CA ASN A 264 -5.44 11.93 20.34
C ASN A 264 -4.45 12.45 21.39
N ILE A 265 -4.00 13.71 21.28
CA ILE A 265 -3.19 14.38 22.30
C ILE A 265 -4.01 14.60 23.59
N PHE A 266 -5.29 14.99 23.49
CA PHE A 266 -6.19 15.10 24.64
C PHE A 266 -6.44 13.73 25.29
N LYS A 267 -6.66 12.66 24.51
CA LYS A 267 -6.78 11.29 25.06
C LYS A 267 -5.48 10.78 25.71
N LEU A 268 -4.30 11.20 25.22
CA LEU A 268 -3.03 10.93 25.89
C LEU A 268 -2.90 11.72 27.21
N ARG A 269 -3.34 12.98 27.24
CA ARG A 269 -3.26 13.85 28.43
C ARG A 269 -4.24 13.46 29.52
N ILE A 270 -5.45 13.02 29.17
CA ILE A 270 -6.46 12.53 30.13
C ILE A 270 -5.99 11.23 30.79
N ARG A 271 -5.42 10.26 30.04
CA ARG A 271 -4.87 9.03 30.64
C ARG A 271 -3.64 9.28 31.53
N HIS A 272 -2.84 10.30 31.21
CA HIS A 272 -1.73 10.68 32.09
C HIS A 272 -2.23 11.30 33.40
N CYS A 273 -3.31 12.09 33.35
CA CYS A 273 -3.98 12.59 34.57
C CYS A 273 -4.62 11.46 35.40
N ASP A 274 -5.25 10.45 34.79
CA ASP A 274 -5.83 9.32 35.54
C ASP A 274 -4.77 8.39 36.15
N SER A 275 -3.61 8.25 35.51
CA SER A 275 -2.49 7.50 36.07
C SER A 275 -1.80 8.25 37.22
N VAL A 276 -1.73 9.59 37.15
CA VAL A 276 -1.20 10.42 38.24
C VAL A 276 -2.18 10.47 39.42
N ARG A 277 -3.49 10.53 39.16
CA ARG A 277 -4.51 10.56 40.22
C ARG A 277 -4.60 9.23 41.00
N ARG A 278 -4.24 8.09 40.39
CA ARG A 278 -4.13 6.78 41.07
C ARG A 278 -2.87 6.64 41.94
N CYS A 279 -1.81 7.38 41.66
CA CYS A 279 -0.59 7.37 42.49
C CYS A 279 -0.69 8.27 43.73
N VAL A 280 -1.69 9.15 43.82
CA VAL A 280 -1.85 10.13 44.92
C VAL A 280 -2.78 9.60 46.03
N HIS A 281 -3.27 8.35 45.97
CA HIS A 281 -4.19 7.77 46.96
C HIS A 281 -3.67 6.52 47.68
N SER A 282 -2.36 6.26 47.68
CA SER A 282 -1.77 5.33 48.67
C SER A 282 -1.36 6.12 49.92
N PRO A 283 -2.01 5.94 51.08
CA PRO A 283 -1.55 6.53 52.32
C PRO A 283 -0.33 5.76 52.84
N CYS A 284 0.82 6.42 52.90
CA CYS A 284 1.99 5.92 53.62
C CYS A 284 1.70 5.97 55.13
N ASN A 285 1.69 4.82 55.79
CA ASN A 285 1.73 4.74 57.25
C ASN A 285 3.16 5.03 57.74
N PRO A 286 3.36 5.82 58.81
CA PRO A 286 4.69 6.07 59.36
C PRO A 286 5.16 4.89 60.23
N PRO A 287 6.46 4.54 60.20
CA PRO A 287 7.01 3.51 61.08
C PRO A 287 7.26 4.06 62.50
N GLN A 288 6.97 3.22 63.50
CA GLN A 288 7.46 3.32 64.89
C GLN A 288 8.92 2.88 64.98
#